data_AF-A0A838S4P7-F1
#
_entry.id   AF-A0A838S4P7-F1
#
_cell.length_a   1.000
_cell.length_b   1.000
_cell.length_c   1.000
_cell.angle_alpha   90.00
_cell.angle_beta   90.00
_cell.angle_gamma   90.00
#
_symmetry.space_group_name_H-M   'P 1'
#
loop_
_entity.id
_entity.type
_entity.pdbx_description
1 polymer ?
#
loop_
_entity_poly.entity_id
_entity_poly.type
_entity_poly.pdbx_seq_one_letter_code
_entity_poly.pdbx_strand_id
1 'polypeptide(L)'
;MPLVPDEVGSKTFRRAWRGYDRPQVDAHLRDVATDYGAAIHRVAALAEDRSRAQADAEGLRRDLEGLTRSAREAAENGRAETERDAAAIRVRAEQAAVAIIGKAEEAAAAITRHAEALRSAAQDDADAARSRYEDAERRARHTEDSARQRWDALRVETEQRWERLRDVERRMDQRLQQADRALAALRSRVAMLDHVDQVEELIAAIRADVHGAWTAGAPATEGAEVTAS
;
A
#
# COMPACT_ATOMS: atom_id res chain seq x y z
N MET A 1 -100.17 56.58 -15.60
CA MET A 1 -99.84 58.00 -15.88
C MET A 1 -101.13 58.73 -16.20
N PRO A 2 -101.37 59.95 -15.71
CA PRO A 2 -102.70 60.53 -15.77
C PRO A 2 -103.07 61.19 -17.12
N LEU A 3 -102.13 61.49 -18.03
CA LEU A 3 -102.41 62.00 -19.38
C LEU A 3 -101.32 61.60 -20.40
N VAL A 4 -101.69 61.32 -21.65
CA VAL A 4 -100.80 61.04 -22.81
C VAL A 4 -100.50 62.36 -23.56
N PRO A 5 -99.33 62.55 -24.22
CA PRO A 5 -99.05 63.78 -25.00
C PRO A 5 -100.21 64.24 -25.89
N ASP A 6 -100.86 63.29 -26.56
CA ASP A 6 -102.00 63.54 -27.45
C ASP A 6 -103.21 64.11 -26.69
N GLU A 7 -103.44 63.65 -25.45
CA GLU A 7 -104.53 64.10 -24.58
C GLU A 7 -104.29 65.49 -23.97
N VAL A 8 -103.02 65.93 -23.90
CA VAL A 8 -102.64 67.28 -23.46
C VAL A 8 -102.90 68.30 -24.56
N GLY A 9 -102.55 67.95 -25.80
CA GLY A 9 -102.77 68.82 -26.98
C GLY A 9 -104.24 68.96 -27.39
N SER A 10 -105.07 67.95 -27.10
CA SER A 10 -106.50 67.93 -27.45
C SER A 10 -107.45 68.33 -26.30
N LYS A 11 -106.93 68.80 -25.17
CA LYS A 11 -107.73 69.09 -23.96
C LYS A 11 -108.57 70.35 -24.15
N THR A 12 -109.90 70.25 -24.02
CA THR A 12 -110.81 71.40 -24.08
C THR A 12 -111.23 71.87 -22.68
N PHE A 13 -111.07 73.15 -22.38
CA PHE A 13 -111.43 73.75 -21.08
C PHE A 13 -112.75 74.53 -21.15
N ARG A 14 -113.49 74.56 -20.03
CA ARG A 14 -114.72 75.36 -19.89
C ARG A 14 -114.37 76.86 -19.77
N ARG A 15 -115.17 77.73 -20.39
CA ARG A 15 -114.97 79.19 -20.38
C ARG A 15 -115.46 79.80 -19.06
N ALA A 16 -114.64 80.65 -18.44
CA ALA A 16 -114.95 81.37 -17.20
C ALA A 16 -114.91 82.89 -17.42
N TRP A 17 -115.60 83.66 -16.57
CA TRP A 17 -115.76 85.12 -16.72
C TRP A 17 -114.44 85.91 -16.55
N ARG A 18 -113.47 85.35 -15.81
CA ARG A 18 -112.07 85.76 -15.82
C ARG A 18 -111.23 84.49 -16.04
N GLY A 19 -110.38 84.49 -17.06
CA GLY A 19 -109.59 83.33 -17.42
C GLY A 19 -108.40 83.69 -18.29
N TYR A 20 -107.55 82.69 -18.53
CA TYR A 20 -106.39 82.81 -19.41
C TYR A 20 -106.81 82.94 -20.88
N ASP A 21 -105.95 83.54 -21.69
CA ASP A 21 -106.16 83.70 -23.12
C ASP A 21 -106.12 82.33 -23.83
N ARG A 22 -107.23 81.93 -24.48
CA ARG A 22 -107.39 80.60 -25.10
C ARG A 22 -106.32 80.30 -26.15
N PRO A 23 -106.08 81.13 -27.18
CA PRO A 23 -105.03 80.86 -28.18
C PRO A 23 -103.64 80.72 -27.55
N GLN A 24 -103.33 81.50 -26.51
CA GLN A 24 -102.07 81.39 -25.77
C GLN A 24 -101.95 80.07 -25.01
N VAL A 25 -103.02 79.64 -24.33
CA VAL A 25 -103.08 78.35 -23.62
C VAL A 25 -103.00 77.18 -24.60
N ASP A 26 -103.71 77.23 -25.73
CA ASP A 26 -103.71 76.17 -26.74
C ASP A 26 -102.34 76.04 -27.44
N ALA A 27 -101.61 77.15 -27.64
CA ALA A 27 -100.24 77.13 -28.12
C ALA A 27 -99.29 76.54 -27.08
N HIS A 28 -99.41 76.96 -25.82
CA HIS A 28 -98.60 76.44 -24.73
C HIS A 28 -98.81 74.93 -24.50
N LEU A 29 -100.06 74.44 -24.58
CA LEU A 29 -100.35 73.01 -24.45
C LEU A 29 -99.80 72.17 -25.60
N ARG A 30 -99.69 72.73 -26.82
CA ARG A 30 -99.01 72.09 -27.95
C ARG A 30 -97.49 71.99 -27.72
N ASP A 31 -96.87 73.03 -27.17
CA ASP A 31 -95.45 73.00 -26.81
C ASP A 31 -95.20 71.97 -25.68
N VAL A 32 -96.04 71.98 -24.63
CA VAL A 32 -95.98 70.99 -23.53
C VAL A 32 -96.18 69.57 -24.05
N ALA A 33 -97.14 69.33 -24.96
CA ALA A 33 -97.34 68.02 -25.57
C ALA A 33 -96.10 67.56 -26.38
N THR A 34 -95.45 68.48 -27.10
CA THR A 34 -94.23 68.20 -27.87
C THR A 34 -93.06 67.86 -26.96
N ASP A 35 -92.82 68.66 -25.92
CA ASP A 35 -91.76 68.43 -24.93
C ASP A 35 -91.99 67.13 -24.15
N TYR A 36 -93.25 66.83 -23.84
CA TYR A 36 -93.64 65.60 -23.17
C TYR A 36 -93.43 64.36 -24.05
N GLY A 37 -93.79 64.43 -25.33
CA GLY A 37 -93.48 63.39 -26.31
C GLY A 37 -91.96 63.17 -26.46
N ALA A 38 -91.19 64.25 -26.57
CA ALA A 38 -89.73 64.19 -26.61
C ALA A 38 -89.12 63.64 -25.32
N ALA A 39 -89.71 63.93 -24.16
CA ALA A 39 -89.29 63.34 -22.87
C ALA A 39 -89.57 61.84 -22.82
N ILE A 40 -90.74 61.38 -23.27
CA ILE A 40 -91.10 59.96 -23.35
C ILE A 40 -90.13 59.21 -24.27
N HIS A 41 -89.83 59.74 -25.46
CA HIS A 41 -88.86 59.13 -26.36
C HIS A 41 -87.45 59.07 -25.76
N ARG A 42 -87.00 60.13 -25.07
CA ARG A 42 -85.70 60.13 -24.37
C ARG A 42 -85.66 59.08 -23.25
N VAL A 43 -86.72 58.95 -22.45
CA VAL A 43 -86.80 57.94 -21.40
C VAL A 43 -86.80 56.53 -21.99
N ALA A 44 -87.52 56.31 -23.10
CA ALA A 44 -87.53 55.02 -23.79
C ALA A 44 -86.13 54.65 -24.34
N ALA A 45 -85.45 55.60 -25.01
CA ALA A 45 -84.09 55.39 -25.51
C ALA A 45 -83.09 55.09 -24.38
N LEU A 46 -83.16 55.86 -23.28
CA LEU A 46 -82.31 55.61 -22.10
C LEU A 46 -82.60 54.27 -21.43
N ALA A 47 -83.86 53.81 -21.42
CA ALA A 47 -84.23 52.51 -20.90
C ALA A 47 -83.67 51.37 -21.78
N GLU A 48 -83.70 51.54 -23.11
CA GLU A 48 -83.13 50.58 -24.04
C GLU A 48 -81.59 50.53 -23.94
N ASP A 49 -80.92 51.67 -23.91
CA ASP A 49 -79.46 51.76 -23.72
C ASP A 49 -79.04 51.12 -22.39
N ARG A 50 -79.80 51.39 -21.32
CA ARG A 50 -79.56 50.77 -20.01
C ARG A 50 -79.74 49.25 -20.08
N SER A 51 -80.77 48.76 -20.76
CA SER A 51 -81.00 47.33 -20.93
C SER A 51 -79.87 46.66 -21.70
N ARG A 52 -79.33 47.32 -22.75
CA ARG A 52 -78.18 46.81 -23.52
C ARG A 52 -76.91 46.79 -22.66
N ALA A 53 -76.61 47.88 -21.97
CA ALA A 53 -75.45 47.96 -21.08
C ALA A 53 -75.51 46.92 -19.94
N GLN A 54 -76.70 46.63 -19.41
CA GLN A 54 -76.90 45.56 -18.43
C GLN A 54 -76.63 44.17 -19.03
N ALA A 55 -77.12 43.89 -20.24
CA ALA A 55 -76.86 42.63 -20.92
C ALA A 55 -75.37 42.44 -21.23
N ASP A 56 -74.68 43.49 -21.68
CA ASP A 56 -73.23 43.46 -21.94
C ASP A 56 -72.44 43.24 -20.65
N ALA A 57 -72.80 43.93 -19.56
CA ALA A 57 -72.15 43.75 -18.27
C ALA A 57 -72.35 42.33 -17.72
N GLU A 58 -73.53 41.75 -17.88
CA GLU A 58 -73.78 40.35 -17.51
C GLU A 58 -73.01 39.36 -18.38
N GLY A 59 -72.90 39.61 -19.68
CA GLY A 59 -72.08 38.84 -20.61
C GLY A 59 -70.62 38.84 -20.18
N LEU A 60 -70.05 40.03 -19.98
CA LEU A 60 -68.67 40.20 -19.53
C LEU A 60 -68.42 39.52 -18.19
N ARG A 61 -69.38 39.60 -17.26
CA ARG A 61 -69.27 38.94 -15.97
C ARG A 61 -69.24 37.41 -16.09
N ARG A 62 -70.07 36.83 -16.95
CA ARG A 62 -70.05 35.38 -17.22
C ARG A 62 -68.72 34.94 -17.84
N ASP A 63 -68.19 35.72 -18.77
CA ASP A 63 -66.89 35.45 -19.40
C ASP A 63 -65.74 35.51 -18.38
N LEU A 64 -65.75 36.52 -17.49
CA LEU A 64 -64.77 36.64 -16.41
C LEU A 64 -64.87 35.49 -15.40
N GLU A 65 -66.08 35.07 -15.04
CA GLU A 65 -66.30 33.91 -14.16
C GLU A 65 -65.78 32.62 -14.83
N GLY A 66 -66.00 32.46 -16.14
CA GLY A 66 -65.48 31.35 -16.94
C GLY A 66 -63.96 31.34 -17.02
N LEU A 67 -63.34 32.48 -17.31
CA LEU A 67 -61.88 32.65 -17.35
C LEU A 67 -61.26 32.36 -15.98
N THR A 68 -61.84 32.89 -14.91
CA THR A 68 -61.34 32.68 -13.55
C THR A 68 -61.41 31.21 -13.15
N ARG A 69 -62.49 30.52 -13.53
CA ARG A 69 -62.64 29.08 -13.30
C ARG A 69 -61.59 28.29 -14.09
N SER A 70 -61.45 28.56 -15.38
CA SER A 70 -60.45 27.91 -16.24
C SER A 70 -59.01 28.14 -15.73
N ALA A 71 -58.68 29.36 -15.29
CA ALA A 71 -57.39 29.68 -14.72
C ALA A 71 -57.12 28.91 -13.41
N ARG A 72 -58.14 28.73 -12.56
CA ARG A 72 -58.03 27.92 -11.34
C ARG A 72 -57.82 26.45 -11.66
N GLU A 73 -58.62 25.89 -12.56
CA GLU A 73 -58.47 24.49 -13.01
C GLU A 73 -57.09 24.24 -13.62
N ALA A 74 -56.59 25.16 -14.46
CA ALA A 74 -55.26 25.07 -15.03
C ALA A 74 -54.15 25.13 -13.96
N ALA A 75 -54.30 26.00 -12.96
CA ALA A 75 -53.35 26.10 -11.85
C ALA A 75 -53.36 24.86 -10.95
N GLU A 76 -54.54 24.27 -10.68
CA GLU A 76 -54.68 23.03 -9.91
C GLU A 76 -54.09 21.84 -10.66
N ASN A 77 -54.37 21.72 -11.96
CA ASN A 77 -53.78 20.69 -12.80
C ASN A 77 -52.25 20.82 -12.86
N GLY A 78 -51.72 22.03 -13.02
CA GLY A 78 -50.28 22.28 -13.01
C GLY A 78 -49.62 21.94 -11.66
N ARG A 79 -50.29 22.22 -10.54
CA ARG A 79 -49.81 21.79 -9.21
C ARG A 79 -49.79 20.28 -9.09
N ALA A 80 -50.87 19.59 -9.47
CA ALA A 80 -50.95 18.14 -9.39
C ALA A 80 -49.92 17.45 -10.30
N GLU A 81 -49.63 18.01 -11.48
CA GLU A 81 -48.59 17.51 -12.37
C GLU A 81 -47.18 17.69 -11.78
N THR A 82 -46.86 18.89 -11.30
CA THR A 82 -45.55 19.16 -10.69
C THR A 82 -45.31 18.35 -9.41
N GLU A 83 -46.35 18.08 -8.61
CA GLU A 83 -46.27 17.18 -7.46
C GLU A 83 -45.97 15.73 -7.86
N ARG A 84 -46.63 15.22 -8.92
CA ARG A 84 -46.35 13.88 -9.45
C ARG A 84 -44.93 13.77 -10.00
N ASP A 85 -44.47 14.77 -10.74
CA ASP A 85 -43.12 14.81 -11.28
C ASP A 85 -42.07 14.88 -10.17
N ALA A 86 -42.29 15.72 -9.16
CA ALA A 86 -41.41 15.81 -8.00
C ALA A 86 -41.35 14.47 -7.24
N ALA A 87 -42.48 13.78 -7.06
CA ALA A 87 -42.51 12.46 -6.46
C ALA A 87 -41.74 11.43 -7.30
N ALA A 88 -41.94 11.43 -8.63
CA ALA A 88 -41.24 10.53 -9.53
C ALA A 88 -39.72 10.79 -9.58
N ILE A 89 -39.29 12.06 -9.45
CA ILE A 89 -37.87 12.41 -9.34
C ILE A 89 -37.29 11.90 -8.01
N ARG A 90 -38.00 12.07 -6.89
CA ARG A 90 -37.55 11.57 -5.58
C ARG A 90 -37.35 10.05 -5.59
N VAL A 91 -38.33 9.30 -6.09
CA VAL A 91 -38.24 7.83 -6.18
C VAL A 91 -37.04 7.40 -7.04
N ARG A 92 -36.82 8.04 -8.18
CA ARG A 92 -35.66 7.75 -9.03
C ARG A 92 -34.33 8.10 -8.36
N ALA A 93 -34.28 9.22 -7.65
CA ALA A 93 -33.09 9.64 -6.91
C ALA A 93 -32.77 8.66 -5.77
N GLU A 94 -33.77 8.20 -5.03
CA GLU A 94 -33.64 7.19 -3.98
C GLU A 94 -33.13 5.85 -4.53
N GLN A 95 -33.72 5.37 -5.63
CA GLN A 95 -33.28 4.15 -6.30
C GLN A 95 -31.82 4.28 -6.80
N ALA A 96 -31.45 5.41 -7.39
CA ALA A 96 -30.10 5.67 -7.82
C ALA A 96 -29.12 5.72 -6.63
N ALA A 97 -29.50 6.35 -5.52
CA ALA A 97 -28.68 6.40 -4.31
C ALA A 97 -28.45 5.00 -3.74
N VAL A 98 -29.48 4.16 -3.62
CA VAL A 98 -29.36 2.77 -3.17
C VAL A 98 -28.42 1.99 -4.09
N ALA A 99 -28.55 2.14 -5.41
CA ALA A 99 -27.69 1.46 -6.37
C ALA A 99 -26.21 1.92 -6.27
N ILE A 100 -25.97 3.21 -6.04
CA ILE A 100 -24.61 3.75 -5.84
C ILE A 100 -24.01 3.20 -4.55
N ILE A 101 -24.77 3.20 -3.45
CA ILE A 101 -24.32 2.66 -2.16
C ILE A 101 -24.00 1.17 -2.29
N GLY A 102 -24.89 0.38 -2.90
CA GLY A 102 -24.63 -1.06 -3.10
C GLY A 102 -23.36 -1.34 -3.90
N LYS A 103 -23.15 -0.60 -5.01
CA LYS A 103 -21.89 -0.71 -5.79
C LYS A 103 -20.66 -0.31 -5.00
N ALA A 104 -20.75 0.72 -4.16
CA ALA A 104 -19.65 1.15 -3.32
C ALA A 104 -19.31 0.10 -2.24
N GLU A 105 -20.33 -0.51 -1.62
CA GLU A 105 -20.15 -1.58 -0.64
C GLU A 105 -19.55 -2.85 -1.28
N GLU A 106 -20.02 -3.26 -2.46
CA GLU A 106 -19.46 -4.37 -3.22
C GLU A 106 -17.98 -4.13 -3.57
N ALA A 107 -17.66 -2.92 -4.04
CA ALA A 107 -16.29 -2.52 -4.36
C ALA A 107 -15.41 -2.50 -3.11
N ALA A 108 -15.89 -1.95 -1.99
CA ALA A 108 -15.17 -1.95 -0.72
C ALA A 108 -14.89 -3.38 -0.23
N ALA A 109 -15.90 -4.26 -0.29
CA ALA A 109 -15.75 -5.66 0.08
C ALA A 109 -14.76 -6.39 -0.83
N ALA A 110 -14.74 -6.09 -2.13
CA ALA A 110 -13.76 -6.65 -3.06
C ALA A 110 -12.32 -6.20 -2.74
N ILE A 111 -12.13 -4.91 -2.43
CA ILE A 111 -10.82 -4.36 -2.03
C ILE A 111 -10.34 -5.02 -0.74
N THR A 112 -11.21 -5.18 0.26
CA THR A 112 -10.86 -5.84 1.53
C THR A 112 -10.43 -7.29 1.30
N ARG A 113 -11.21 -8.08 0.55
CA ARG A 113 -10.82 -9.47 0.21
C ARG A 113 -9.49 -9.54 -0.52
N HIS A 114 -9.24 -8.61 -1.44
CA HIS A 114 -7.97 -8.57 -2.16
C HIS A 114 -6.80 -8.23 -1.24
N ALA A 115 -6.98 -7.27 -0.33
CA ALA A 115 -5.97 -6.91 0.65
C ALA A 115 -5.67 -8.06 1.63
N GLU A 116 -6.69 -8.81 2.05
CA GLU A 116 -6.53 -10.01 2.89
C GLU A 116 -5.76 -11.11 2.15
N ALA A 117 -6.10 -11.37 0.88
CA ALA A 117 -5.39 -12.33 0.05
C ALA A 117 -3.91 -11.95 -0.15
N LEU A 118 -3.62 -10.66 -0.41
CA LEU A 118 -2.26 -10.14 -0.50
C LEU A 118 -1.48 -10.30 0.81
N ARG A 119 -2.12 -10.02 1.96
CA ARG A 119 -1.50 -10.22 3.28
C ARG A 119 -1.20 -11.69 3.56
N SER A 120 -2.13 -12.58 3.24
CA SER A 120 -1.92 -14.03 3.39
C SER A 120 -0.76 -14.49 2.52
N ALA A 121 -0.73 -14.11 1.24
CA ALA A 121 0.36 -14.47 0.35
C ALA A 121 1.72 -13.93 0.82
N ALA A 122 1.76 -12.68 1.29
CA ALA A 122 2.98 -12.09 1.85
C ALA A 122 3.44 -12.81 3.13
N GLN A 123 2.51 -13.28 3.95
CA GLN A 123 2.82 -14.07 5.15
C GLN A 123 3.38 -15.45 4.77
N ASP A 124 2.75 -16.15 3.82
CA ASP A 124 3.21 -17.44 3.32
C ASP A 124 4.62 -17.33 2.71
N ASP A 125 4.88 -16.26 1.94
CA ASP A 125 6.19 -15.97 1.36
C ASP A 125 7.24 -15.68 2.46
N ALA A 126 6.87 -14.94 3.50
CA ALA A 126 7.76 -14.66 4.63
C ALA A 126 8.11 -15.93 5.41
N ASP A 127 7.14 -16.82 5.64
CA ASP A 127 7.35 -18.08 6.34
C ASP A 127 8.18 -19.06 5.49
N ALA A 128 7.95 -19.10 4.18
CA ALA A 128 8.79 -19.86 3.24
C ALA A 128 10.23 -19.34 3.20
N ALA A 129 10.42 -18.01 3.20
CA ALA A 129 11.75 -17.40 3.27
C ALA A 129 12.46 -17.73 4.59
N ARG A 130 11.75 -17.68 5.72
CA ARG A 130 12.29 -18.06 7.04
C ARG A 130 12.73 -19.53 7.05
N SER A 131 11.89 -20.44 6.57
CA SER A 131 12.24 -21.86 6.48
C SER A 131 13.49 -22.11 5.64
N ARG A 132 13.60 -21.44 4.48
CA ARG A 132 14.80 -21.53 3.62
C ARG A 132 16.06 -20.99 4.31
N TYR A 133 15.93 -19.91 5.09
CA TYR A 133 17.04 -19.36 5.85
C TYR A 133 17.52 -20.33 6.93
N GLU A 134 16.60 -20.89 7.71
CA GLU A 134 16.93 -21.88 8.75
C GLU A 134 17.58 -23.14 8.16
N ASP A 135 17.08 -23.61 7.00
CA ASP A 135 17.71 -24.71 6.26
C ASP A 135 19.13 -24.38 5.81
N ALA A 136 19.35 -23.18 5.30
CA ALA A 136 20.67 -22.72 4.90
C ALA A 136 21.62 -22.62 6.10
N GLU A 137 21.14 -22.13 7.23
CA GLU A 137 21.90 -22.04 8.49
C GLU A 137 22.27 -23.43 9.02
N ARG A 138 21.33 -24.39 9.00
CA ARG A 138 21.62 -25.79 9.35
C ARG A 138 22.70 -26.39 8.46
N ARG A 139 22.62 -26.18 7.15
CA ARG A 139 23.63 -26.65 6.20
C ARG A 139 25.00 -26.00 6.46
N ALA A 140 25.04 -24.69 6.70
CA ALA A 140 26.27 -23.98 7.01
C ALA A 140 26.95 -24.54 8.27
N ARG A 141 26.19 -24.71 9.36
CA ARG A 141 26.69 -25.32 10.60
C ARG A 141 27.23 -26.73 10.36
N HIS A 142 26.49 -27.56 9.64
CA HIS A 142 26.94 -28.92 9.31
C HIS A 142 28.26 -28.92 8.52
N THR A 143 28.43 -28.00 7.57
CA THR A 143 29.67 -27.87 6.82
C THR A 143 30.83 -27.36 7.68
N GLU A 144 30.57 -26.44 8.61
CA GLU A 144 31.55 -25.94 9.57
C GLU A 144 32.02 -27.04 10.52
N ASP A 145 31.08 -27.77 11.12
CA ASP A 145 31.38 -28.91 12.01
C ASP A 145 32.17 -29.99 11.27
N SER A 146 31.79 -30.32 10.04
CA SER A 146 32.50 -31.29 9.21
C SER A 146 33.89 -30.81 8.81
N ALA A 147 34.09 -29.51 8.58
CA ALA A 147 35.42 -28.94 8.34
C ALA A 147 36.27 -29.01 9.61
N ARG A 148 35.70 -28.64 10.77
CA ARG A 148 36.37 -28.69 12.07
C ARG A 148 36.82 -30.10 12.43
N GLN A 149 35.95 -31.10 12.27
CA GLN A 149 36.29 -32.52 12.48
C GLN A 149 37.45 -32.97 11.59
N ARG A 150 37.45 -32.59 10.31
CA ARG A 150 38.55 -32.90 9.38
C ARG A 150 39.86 -32.24 9.81
N TRP A 151 39.82 -30.98 10.24
CA TRP A 151 40.99 -30.28 10.77
C TRP A 151 41.53 -30.92 12.05
N ASP A 152 40.66 -31.27 13.00
CA ASP A 152 41.06 -31.95 14.22
C ASP A 152 41.68 -33.32 13.92
N ALA A 153 41.11 -34.08 12.97
CA ALA A 153 41.68 -35.37 12.53
C ALA A 153 43.07 -35.20 11.91
N LEU A 154 43.25 -34.22 11.01
CA LEU A 154 44.55 -33.92 10.42
C LEU A 154 45.57 -33.49 11.49
N ARG A 155 45.15 -32.67 12.45
CA ARG A 155 46.01 -32.26 13.58
C ARG A 155 46.50 -33.48 14.36
N VAL A 156 45.59 -34.37 14.77
CA VAL A 156 45.95 -35.60 15.49
C VAL A 156 46.88 -36.49 14.65
N GLU A 157 46.63 -36.65 13.35
CA GLU A 157 47.52 -37.42 12.47
C GLU A 157 48.93 -36.80 12.40
N THR A 158 49.03 -35.47 12.28
CA THR A 158 50.31 -34.77 12.25
C THR A 158 51.08 -34.89 13.57
N GLU A 159 50.39 -34.80 14.71
CA GLU A 159 50.97 -35.02 16.04
C GLU A 159 51.54 -36.44 16.16
N GLN A 160 50.75 -37.46 15.77
CA GLN A 160 51.21 -38.86 15.77
C GLN A 160 52.39 -39.09 14.83
N ARG A 161 52.41 -38.46 13.65
CA ARG A 161 53.55 -38.55 12.74
C ARG A 161 54.81 -37.94 13.34
N TRP A 162 54.67 -36.79 14.01
CA TRP A 162 55.78 -36.12 14.66
C TRP A 162 56.32 -36.90 15.87
N GLU A 163 55.45 -37.49 16.68
CA GLU A 163 55.85 -38.41 17.76
C GLU A 163 56.61 -39.62 17.21
N ARG A 164 56.12 -40.25 16.14
CA ARG A 164 56.84 -41.35 15.48
C ARG A 164 58.24 -40.93 14.98
N LEU A 165 58.36 -39.73 14.42
CA LEU A 165 59.65 -39.19 13.98
C LEU A 165 60.60 -38.99 15.17
N ARG A 166 60.11 -38.41 16.27
CA ARG A 166 60.87 -38.24 17.51
C ARG A 166 61.31 -39.57 18.11
N ASP A 167 60.48 -40.61 18.07
CA ASP A 167 60.86 -41.93 18.56
C ASP A 167 61.89 -42.63 17.67
N VAL A 168 61.89 -42.37 16.36
CA VAL A 168 62.96 -42.80 15.46
C VAL A 168 64.26 -42.06 15.78
N GLU A 169 64.20 -40.74 15.96
CA GLU A 169 65.34 -39.90 16.32
C GLU A 169 65.99 -40.37 17.63
N ARG A 170 65.20 -40.52 18.71
CA ARG A 170 65.70 -41.04 19.99
C ARG A 170 66.35 -42.42 19.87
N ARG A 171 65.78 -43.31 19.05
CA ARG A 171 66.37 -44.65 18.81
C ARG A 171 67.70 -44.56 18.07
N MET A 172 67.84 -43.63 17.12
CA MET A 172 69.10 -43.39 16.43
C MET A 172 70.14 -42.80 17.38
N ASP A 173 69.78 -41.81 18.21
CA ASP A 173 70.67 -41.25 19.22
C ASP A 173 71.16 -42.31 20.20
N GLN A 174 70.25 -43.18 20.67
CA GLN A 174 70.63 -44.31 21.52
C GLN A 174 71.61 -45.27 20.82
N ARG A 175 71.39 -45.57 19.54
CA ARG A 175 72.31 -46.42 18.75
C ARG A 175 73.66 -45.74 18.54
N LEU A 176 73.69 -44.44 18.28
CA LEU A 176 74.92 -43.65 18.16
C LEU A 176 75.69 -43.66 19.48
N GLN A 177 75.03 -43.41 20.62
CA GLN A 177 75.65 -43.51 21.93
C GLN A 177 76.17 -44.93 22.24
N GLN A 178 75.45 -45.97 21.84
CA GLN A 178 75.92 -47.36 21.96
C GLN A 178 77.16 -47.62 21.10
N ALA A 179 77.17 -47.14 19.85
CA ALA A 179 78.31 -47.24 18.95
C ALA A 179 79.53 -46.47 19.51
N ASP A 180 79.33 -45.26 20.01
CA ASP A 180 80.39 -44.46 20.64
C ASP A 180 80.98 -45.16 21.88
N ARG A 181 80.13 -45.76 22.73
CA ARG A 181 80.59 -46.57 23.86
C ARG A 181 81.36 -47.80 23.41
N ALA A 182 80.91 -48.50 22.37
CA ALA A 182 81.62 -49.64 21.80
C ALA A 182 82.97 -49.23 21.22
N LEU A 183 83.03 -48.10 20.50
CA LEU A 183 84.28 -47.52 20.00
C LEU A 183 85.22 -47.11 21.13
N ALA A 184 84.70 -46.50 22.20
CA ALA A 184 85.49 -46.18 23.39
C ALA A 184 86.05 -47.43 24.08
N ALA A 185 85.25 -48.50 24.20
CA ALA A 185 85.69 -49.77 24.75
C ALA A 185 86.78 -50.43 23.87
N LEU A 186 86.62 -50.40 22.55
CA LEU A 186 87.65 -50.89 21.61
C LEU A 186 88.93 -50.07 21.71
N ARG A 187 88.85 -48.73 21.77
CA ARG A 187 90.01 -47.86 21.99
C ARG A 187 90.71 -48.16 23.31
N SER A 188 89.96 -48.37 24.39
CA SER A 188 90.53 -48.78 25.68
C SER A 188 91.21 -50.15 25.60
N ARG A 189 90.65 -51.11 24.87
CA ARG A 189 91.28 -52.42 24.65
C ARG A 189 92.56 -52.33 23.82
N VAL A 190 92.57 -51.50 22.77
CA VAL A 190 93.78 -51.22 21.98
C VAL A 190 94.85 -50.57 22.86
N ALA A 191 94.49 -49.55 23.65
CA ALA A 191 95.43 -48.93 24.59
C ALA A 191 95.99 -49.94 25.61
N MET A 192 95.18 -50.91 26.07
CA MET A 192 95.68 -52.00 26.93
C MET A 192 96.64 -52.93 26.19
N LEU A 193 96.41 -53.24 24.90
CA LEU A 193 97.36 -54.00 24.09
C LEU A 193 98.68 -53.24 23.92
N ASP A 194 98.62 -51.94 23.64
CA ASP A 194 99.82 -51.09 23.58
C ASP A 194 100.60 -51.11 24.91
N HIS A 195 99.91 -51.16 26.05
CA HIS A 195 100.56 -51.30 27.37
C HIS A 195 101.17 -52.70 27.56
N VAL A 196 100.55 -53.76 27.03
CA VAL A 196 101.13 -55.11 27.06
C VAL A 196 102.40 -55.14 26.21
N ASP A 197 102.37 -54.56 25.01
CA ASP A 197 103.55 -54.45 24.14
C ASP A 197 104.67 -53.66 24.84
N GLN A 198 104.37 -52.55 25.52
CA GLN A 198 105.34 -51.80 26.32
C GLN A 198 105.90 -52.63 27.50
N VAL A 199 105.07 -53.45 28.16
CA VAL A 199 105.53 -54.35 29.23
C VAL A 199 106.41 -55.45 28.65
N GLU A 200 106.07 -56.00 27.48
CA GLU A 200 106.91 -56.96 26.77
C GLU A 200 108.26 -56.36 26.38
N GLU A 201 108.28 -55.12 25.86
CA GLU A 201 109.52 -54.38 25.60
C GLU A 201 110.34 -54.15 26.88
N LEU A 202 109.70 -53.78 27.99
CA LEU A 202 110.37 -53.64 29.29
C LEU A 202 110.91 -54.97 29.82
N ILE A 203 110.17 -56.08 29.66
CA ILE A 203 110.65 -57.42 30.02
C ILE A 203 111.82 -57.83 29.11
N ALA A 204 111.76 -57.53 27.82
CA ALA A 204 112.85 -57.77 26.88
C ALA A 204 114.09 -56.95 27.25
N ALA A 205 113.92 -55.68 27.63
CA ALA A 205 114.99 -54.82 28.13
C ALA A 205 115.59 -55.33 29.45
N ILE A 206 114.76 -55.73 30.42
CA ILE A 206 115.21 -56.36 31.67
C ILE A 206 115.93 -57.68 31.39
N ARG A 207 115.43 -58.50 30.45
CA ARG A 207 116.08 -59.76 30.06
C ARG A 207 117.44 -59.49 29.37
N ALA A 208 117.54 -58.42 28.57
CA ALA A 208 118.80 -57.97 28.00
C ALA A 208 119.78 -57.46 29.07
N ASP A 209 119.31 -56.74 30.09
CA ASP A 209 120.15 -56.30 31.23
C ASP A 209 120.58 -57.47 32.14
N VAL A 210 119.69 -58.46 32.36
CA VAL A 210 120.00 -59.68 33.12
C VAL A 210 120.94 -60.60 32.35
N HIS A 211 120.88 -60.64 31.01
CA HIS A 211 121.88 -61.33 30.19
C HIS A 211 123.18 -60.53 30.02
N GLY A 212 123.12 -59.20 30.01
CA GLY A 212 124.29 -58.32 30.04
C GLY A 212 125.10 -58.42 31.33
N ALA A 213 124.46 -58.73 32.46
CA ALA A 213 125.14 -58.98 33.73
C ALA A 213 125.77 -60.39 33.85
N TRP A 214 125.46 -61.34 32.96
CA TRP A 214 126.02 -62.71 32.97
C TRP A 214 127.02 -63.00 31.84
N THR A 215 127.09 -62.17 30.79
CA THR A 215 128.15 -62.24 29.79
C THR A 215 129.19 -61.16 30.03
N ALA A 216 129.94 -61.37 31.11
CA ALA A 216 131.31 -60.89 31.20
C ALA A 216 132.11 -61.36 29.97
N GLY A 217 132.88 -60.43 29.40
CA GLY A 217 134.18 -60.70 28.78
C GLY A 217 134.22 -61.56 27.53
N ALA A 218 134.34 -60.92 26.37
CA ALA A 218 135.55 -61.00 25.54
C ALA A 218 135.41 -60.13 24.26
N PRO A 219 136.51 -59.53 23.76
CA PRO A 219 136.46 -58.42 22.80
C PRO A 219 136.80 -58.79 21.35
N ALA A 220 136.53 -57.81 20.49
CA ALA A 220 137.26 -57.41 19.27
C ALA A 220 136.89 -58.03 17.90
N THR A 221 136.58 -57.10 16.98
CA THR A 221 137.06 -56.90 15.57
C THR A 221 135.87 -56.57 14.66
N GLU A 222 135.64 -55.33 14.22
CA GLU A 222 136.36 -54.47 13.25
C GLU A 222 136.08 -54.85 11.77
N GLY A 223 135.55 -53.88 11.01
CA GLY A 223 135.23 -53.92 9.56
C GLY A 223 133.81 -53.38 9.28
N ALA A 224 133.58 -52.09 8.98
CA ALA A 224 133.81 -51.40 7.69
C ALA A 224 133.23 -52.21 6.50
N GLU A 225 132.38 -51.72 5.60
CA GLU A 225 132.00 -50.38 5.14
C GLU A 225 130.83 -50.55 4.13
N VAL A 226 130.32 -49.43 3.58
CA VAL A 226 129.56 -49.28 2.32
C VAL A 226 128.05 -48.93 2.39
N THR A 227 127.87 -47.60 2.38
CA THR A 227 126.84 -46.69 1.83
C THR A 227 125.86 -47.13 0.73
N ALA A 228 124.61 -46.61 0.83
CA ALA A 228 123.69 -46.09 -0.20
C ALA A 228 122.23 -46.29 0.29
N SER A 229 121.24 -45.41 0.14
CA SER A 229 121.05 -44.14 -0.57
C SER A 229 119.84 -43.41 0.04
#